data_AF-K2EI72-F1
#
_entry.id   AF-K2EI72-F1
#
_cell.length_a   1.000
_cell.length_b   1.000
_cell.length_c   1.000
_cell.angle_alpha   90.00
_cell.angle_beta   90.00
_cell.angle_gamma   90.00
#
_symmetry.space_group_name_H-M   'P 1'
#
loop_
_entity.id
_entity.type
_entity.pdbx_description
1 polymer ?
#
loop_
_entity_poly.entity_id
_entity_poly.type
_entity_poly.pdbx_seq_one_letter_code
_entity_poly.pdbx_strand_id
1 'polypeptide(L)'
;MAKRRYLGGVILCLTLIAAPAPAEPPQAVSIGTLPQPAWSDLSVEQKTILAPLAKDWGTMGNVRRKKWLGIAERYPTMKPDAQIRTQDRMREWSRLTPEQRTKIRNRYKDFNQLPAEQKIVVKQKWEAYSNLPDDEKQRVRETGKSTSLLNPPPRLTEPATNEISPNWPEPATQPRPEEEIRNIE
;
A
#
# COMPACT_ATOMS: atom_id res chain seq x y z
N MET A 1 20.09 68.01 -4.52
CA MET A 1 20.29 68.44 -5.92
C MET A 1 20.12 67.21 -6.80
N ALA A 2 19.34 67.13 -7.88
CA ALA A 2 18.43 68.05 -8.55
C ALA A 2 17.37 67.23 -9.31
N LYS A 3 16.22 67.87 -9.55
CA LYS A 3 15.03 67.39 -10.25
C LYS A 3 15.32 67.22 -11.75
N ARG A 4 14.55 66.37 -12.44
CA ARG A 4 13.94 66.73 -13.73
C ARG A 4 12.79 65.77 -14.09
N ARG A 5 11.70 66.42 -14.46
CA ARG A 5 10.38 65.93 -14.90
C ARG A 5 10.26 66.34 -16.37
N TYR A 6 9.69 65.50 -17.24
CA TYR A 6 8.89 65.88 -18.43
C TYR A 6 8.00 64.66 -18.75
N LEU A 7 6.67 64.70 -18.62
CA LEU A 7 5.59 65.32 -19.40
C LEU A 7 5.44 64.80 -20.85
N GLY A 8 4.23 64.29 -21.13
CA GLY A 8 3.65 64.08 -22.47
C GLY A 8 4.01 62.72 -23.07
N GLY A 9 3.09 61.90 -23.56
CA GLY A 9 1.70 62.05 -23.92
C GLY A 9 1.37 60.96 -24.97
N VAL A 10 0.09 60.85 -25.33
CA VAL A 10 -0.48 60.02 -26.40
C VAL A 10 -0.84 58.58 -26.00
N ILE A 11 -2.11 58.48 -25.60
CA ILE A 11 -2.95 57.28 -25.63
C ILE A 11 -3.02 56.77 -27.07
N LEU A 12 -2.55 55.55 -27.32
CA LEU A 12 -2.91 54.77 -28.51
C LEU A 12 -3.69 53.55 -28.03
N CYS A 13 -5.02 53.67 -28.05
CA CYS A 13 -5.93 52.55 -27.86
C CYS A 13 -5.80 51.59 -29.05
N LEU A 14 -5.07 50.49 -28.88
CA LEU A 14 -5.23 49.31 -29.71
C LEU A 14 -6.12 48.32 -28.94
N THR A 15 -7.40 48.30 -29.27
CA THR A 15 -8.36 47.32 -28.77
C THR A 15 -8.05 45.95 -29.36
N LEU A 16 -7.31 45.12 -28.63
CA LEU A 16 -7.19 43.71 -28.94
C LEU A 16 -8.29 42.95 -28.19
N ILE A 17 -9.32 42.55 -28.94
CA ILE A 17 -10.38 41.65 -28.49
C ILE A 17 -9.71 40.31 -28.15
N ALA A 18 -9.58 40.01 -26.86
CA ALA A 18 -9.18 38.70 -26.38
C ALA A 18 -10.44 37.87 -26.08
N ALA A 19 -10.58 36.76 -26.79
CA ALA A 19 -11.64 35.77 -26.64
C ALA A 19 -11.79 35.27 -25.19
N PRO A 20 -12.98 34.80 -24.76
CA PRO A 20 -13.14 34.18 -23.45
C PRO A 20 -12.38 32.85 -23.43
N ALA A 21 -11.25 32.82 -22.73
CA ALA A 21 -10.58 31.58 -22.38
C ALA A 21 -11.49 30.76 -21.46
N PRO A 22 -11.60 29.43 -21.64
CA PRO A 22 -12.28 28.58 -20.67
C PRO A 22 -11.57 28.71 -19.33
N ALA A 23 -12.35 29.09 -18.31
CA ALA A 23 -11.90 29.19 -16.93
C ALA A 23 -11.33 27.84 -16.47
N GLU A 24 -10.01 27.78 -16.30
CA GLU A 24 -9.37 26.67 -15.60
C GLU A 24 -9.85 26.67 -14.12
N PRO A 25 -10.20 25.51 -13.57
CA PRO A 25 -10.72 25.42 -12.21
C PRO A 25 -9.65 25.87 -11.20
N PRO A 26 -10.06 26.49 -10.08
CA PRO A 26 -9.15 27.05 -9.09
C PRO A 26 -8.22 25.95 -8.56
N GLN A 27 -6.92 26.17 -8.73
CA GLN A 27 -5.90 25.29 -8.17
C GLN A 27 -6.07 25.26 -6.65
N ALA A 28 -6.48 24.10 -6.16
CA ALA A 28 -6.61 23.83 -4.74
C ALA A 28 -5.30 24.20 -4.02
N VAL A 29 -5.38 25.21 -3.16
CA VAL A 29 -4.31 25.63 -2.26
C VAL A 29 -3.97 24.45 -1.36
N SER A 30 -2.92 23.71 -1.71
CA SER A 30 -2.39 22.62 -0.91
C SER A 30 -1.27 23.17 -0.02
N ILE A 31 -1.62 23.39 1.24
CA ILE A 31 -0.76 23.84 2.34
C ILE A 31 0.53 23.00 2.39
N GLY A 32 1.69 23.67 2.30
CA GLY A 32 2.97 23.17 2.85
C GLY A 32 4.04 22.63 1.90
N THR A 33 3.89 22.65 0.57
CA THR A 33 5.00 22.27 -0.35
C THR A 33 4.96 23.09 -1.62
N LEU A 34 6.08 23.76 -1.95
CA LEU A 34 6.26 24.54 -3.18
C LEU A 34 5.74 23.77 -4.41
N PRO A 35 5.04 24.44 -5.35
CA PRO A 35 4.57 23.80 -6.57
C PRO A 35 5.75 23.14 -7.29
N GLN A 36 5.64 21.82 -7.49
CA GLN A 36 6.68 21.08 -8.21
C GLN A 36 6.55 21.30 -9.72
N PRO A 37 7.65 21.26 -10.48
CA PRO A 37 7.64 21.46 -11.93
C PRO A 37 6.63 20.54 -12.62
N ALA A 38 5.94 21.06 -13.63
CA ALA A 38 5.09 20.24 -14.48
C ALA A 38 5.96 19.27 -15.28
N TRP A 39 5.35 18.25 -15.88
CA TRP A 39 6.09 17.25 -16.67
C TRP A 39 6.89 17.92 -17.80
N SER A 40 6.35 19.01 -18.38
CA SER A 40 6.99 19.83 -19.41
C SER A 40 8.31 20.47 -18.97
N ASP A 41 8.42 20.83 -17.69
CA ASP A 41 9.53 21.64 -17.17
C ASP A 41 10.71 20.78 -16.68
N LEU A 42 10.55 19.46 -16.73
CA LEU A 42 11.61 18.51 -16.37
C LEU A 42 12.71 18.48 -17.44
N SER A 43 13.95 18.24 -16.99
CA SER A 43 15.08 18.02 -17.90
C SER A 43 14.85 16.79 -18.77
N VAL A 44 15.51 16.73 -19.93
CA VAL A 44 15.38 15.58 -20.86
C VAL A 44 15.78 14.27 -20.16
N GLU A 45 16.86 14.30 -19.39
CA GLU A 45 17.32 13.13 -18.62
C GLU A 45 16.29 12.70 -17.58
N GLN A 46 15.71 13.64 -16.82
CA GLN A 46 14.67 13.35 -15.84
C GLN A 46 13.42 12.76 -16.50
N LYS A 47 13.00 13.27 -17.66
CA LYS A 47 11.86 12.74 -18.41
C LYS A 47 12.12 11.31 -18.87
N THR A 48 13.33 10.99 -19.32
CA THR A 48 13.71 9.64 -19.71
C THR A 48 13.67 8.69 -18.52
N ILE A 49 14.26 9.07 -17.39
CA ILE A 49 14.29 8.23 -16.18
C ILE A 49 12.87 8.01 -15.63
N LEU A 50 12.06 9.07 -15.60
CA LEU A 50 10.71 9.07 -15.04
C LEU A 50 9.63 8.67 -16.06
N ALA A 51 10.01 8.22 -17.27
CA ALA A 51 9.07 7.92 -18.36
C ALA A 51 7.89 7.02 -17.95
N PRO A 52 8.05 5.97 -17.10
CA PRO A 52 6.92 5.15 -16.66
C PRO A 52 5.85 5.92 -15.88
N LEU A 53 6.22 7.06 -15.28
CA LEU A 53 5.35 7.88 -14.45
C LEU A 53 4.69 9.05 -15.21
N ALA A 54 5.03 9.24 -16.49
CA ALA A 54 4.62 10.40 -17.28
C ALA A 54 3.10 10.60 -17.30
N LYS A 55 2.34 9.52 -17.55
CA LYS A 55 0.88 9.52 -17.63
C LYS A 55 0.22 10.04 -16.34
N ASP A 56 0.77 9.67 -15.20
CA ASP A 56 0.19 9.96 -13.90
C ASP A 56 0.75 11.22 -13.25
N TRP A 57 1.82 11.82 -13.81
CA TRP A 57 2.59 12.89 -13.18
C TRP A 57 1.71 14.06 -12.73
N GLY A 58 0.76 14.50 -13.56
CA GLY A 58 -0.16 15.59 -13.26
C GLY A 58 -1.14 15.29 -12.12
N THR A 59 -1.45 14.00 -11.88
CA THR A 59 -2.33 13.58 -10.78
C THR A 59 -1.58 13.42 -9.44
N MET A 60 -0.25 13.49 -9.47
CA MET A 60 0.56 13.31 -8.27
C MET A 60 0.67 14.61 -7.45
N GLY A 61 0.41 14.51 -6.15
CA GLY A 61 0.66 15.59 -5.21
C GLY A 61 2.14 16.01 -5.15
N ASN A 62 2.38 17.28 -4.82
CA ASN A 62 3.71 17.92 -4.81
C ASN A 62 4.77 17.14 -4.01
N VAL A 63 4.41 16.62 -2.83
CA VAL A 63 5.32 15.83 -1.99
C VAL A 63 5.89 14.63 -2.73
N ARG A 64 5.07 13.93 -3.51
CA ARG A 64 5.48 12.74 -4.24
C ARG A 64 6.29 13.08 -5.49
N ARG A 65 5.89 14.12 -6.23
CA ARG A 65 6.70 14.64 -7.34
C ARG A 65 8.11 14.98 -6.87
N LYS A 66 8.24 15.70 -5.75
CA LYS A 66 9.55 15.99 -5.13
C LYS A 66 10.36 14.73 -4.80
N LYS A 67 9.73 13.69 -4.25
CA LYS A 67 10.42 12.41 -3.96
C LYS A 67 10.94 11.73 -5.22
N TRP A 68 10.16 11.69 -6.30
CA TRP A 68 10.59 11.10 -7.56
C TRP A 68 11.68 11.91 -8.25
N LEU A 69 11.64 13.24 -8.16
CA LEU A 69 12.72 14.11 -8.66
C LEU A 69 14.04 13.84 -7.93
N GLY A 70 14.01 13.72 -6.59
CA GLY A 70 15.22 13.37 -5.83
C GLY A 70 15.75 11.97 -6.12
N ILE A 71 14.89 11.03 -6.53
CA ILE A 71 15.33 9.71 -7.02
C ILE A 71 15.96 9.84 -8.40
N ALA A 72 15.33 10.60 -9.32
CA ALA A 72 15.83 10.81 -10.67
C ALA A 72 17.19 11.51 -10.69
N GLU A 73 17.42 12.45 -9.78
CA GLU A 73 18.72 13.13 -9.61
C GLU A 73 19.84 12.16 -9.19
N ARG A 74 19.52 11.19 -8.32
CA ARG A 74 20.50 10.19 -7.85
C ARG A 74 20.63 9.00 -8.77
N TYR A 75 19.66 8.75 -9.66
CA TYR A 75 19.58 7.57 -10.51
C TYR A 75 20.85 7.30 -11.35
N PRO A 76 21.49 8.31 -11.96
CA PRO A 76 22.73 8.10 -12.74
C PRO A 76 23.90 7.61 -11.87
N THR A 77 23.90 7.96 -10.58
CA THR A 77 24.95 7.56 -9.62
C THR A 77 24.70 6.19 -8.99
N MET A 78 23.56 5.55 -9.28
CA MET A 78 23.20 4.25 -8.73
C MET A 78 23.85 3.09 -9.49
N LYS A 79 24.11 1.98 -8.80
CA LYS A 79 24.49 0.71 -9.42
C LYS A 79 23.37 0.19 -10.34
N PRO A 80 23.68 -0.57 -11.41
CA PRO A 80 22.69 -1.11 -12.35
C PRO A 80 21.52 -1.85 -11.66
N ASP A 81 21.79 -2.70 -10.67
CA ASP A 81 20.74 -3.43 -9.94
C ASP A 81 19.78 -2.48 -9.21
N ALA A 82 20.29 -1.38 -8.66
CA ALA A 82 19.48 -0.40 -7.95
C ALA A 82 18.64 0.45 -8.93
N GLN A 83 19.17 0.70 -10.14
CA GLN A 83 18.42 1.34 -11.21
C GLN A 83 17.25 0.48 -11.67
N ILE A 84 17.46 -0.83 -11.87
CA ILE A 84 16.41 -1.79 -12.23
C ILE A 84 15.29 -1.78 -11.18
N ARG A 85 15.65 -1.95 -9.89
CA ARG A 85 14.65 -1.92 -8.80
C ARG A 85 13.88 -0.60 -8.74
N THR A 86 14.55 0.50 -9.05
CA THR A 86 13.92 1.83 -9.10
C THR A 86 12.91 1.91 -10.23
N GLN A 87 13.27 1.42 -11.42
CA GLN A 87 12.37 1.33 -12.58
C GLN A 87 11.18 0.41 -12.32
N ASP A 88 11.39 -0.74 -11.67
CA ASP A 88 10.31 -1.64 -11.27
C ASP A 88 9.33 -0.96 -10.32
N ARG A 89 9.86 -0.22 -9.34
CA ARG A 89 9.01 0.54 -8.41
C ARG A 89 8.22 1.65 -9.11
N MET A 90 8.79 2.29 -10.14
CA MET A 90 8.06 3.27 -10.96
C MET A 90 6.91 2.61 -11.72
N ARG A 91 7.15 1.46 -12.36
CA ARG A 91 6.10 0.69 -13.06
C ARG A 91 5.01 0.19 -12.12
N GLU A 92 5.39 -0.32 -10.96
CA GLU A 92 4.42 -0.76 -9.96
C GLU A 92 3.57 0.41 -9.48
N TRP A 93 4.20 1.57 -9.30
CA TRP A 93 3.47 2.77 -8.94
C TRP A 93 2.48 3.21 -10.03
N SER A 94 2.90 3.23 -11.30
CA SER A 94 2.03 3.61 -12.42
C SER A 94 0.85 2.66 -12.63
N ARG A 95 0.92 1.43 -12.11
CA ARG A 95 -0.21 0.48 -12.12
C ARG A 95 -1.25 0.77 -11.03
N LEU A 96 -0.87 1.42 -9.93
CA LEU A 96 -1.80 1.74 -8.85
C LEU A 96 -2.78 2.83 -9.29
N THR A 97 -4.08 2.57 -9.19
CA THR A 97 -5.10 3.58 -9.51
C THR A 97 -5.17 4.68 -8.43
N PRO A 98 -5.65 5.90 -8.75
CA PRO A 98 -5.83 6.98 -7.77
C PRO A 98 -6.67 6.56 -6.55
N GLU A 99 -7.68 5.73 -6.77
CA GLU A 99 -8.54 5.18 -5.71
C GLU A 99 -7.78 4.19 -4.82
N GLN A 100 -7.03 3.26 -5.41
CA GLN A 100 -6.18 2.33 -4.66
C GLN A 100 -5.16 3.08 -3.80
N ARG A 101 -4.55 4.14 -4.35
CA ARG A 101 -3.60 5.00 -3.63
C ARG A 101 -4.27 5.70 -2.44
N THR A 102 -5.50 6.17 -2.59
CA THR A 102 -6.27 6.80 -1.50
C THR A 102 -6.64 5.79 -0.42
N LYS A 103 -7.07 4.59 -0.80
CA LYS A 103 -7.33 3.49 0.14
C LYS A 103 -6.09 3.11 0.94
N ILE A 104 -4.92 3.02 0.29
CA ILE A 104 -3.64 2.76 0.95
C ILE A 104 -3.30 3.88 1.93
N ARG A 105 -3.47 5.15 1.53
CA ARG A 105 -3.21 6.31 2.40
C ARG A 105 -4.09 6.27 3.66
N ASN A 106 -5.38 5.99 3.48
CA ASN A 106 -6.32 5.91 4.59
C ASN A 106 -5.96 4.77 5.54
N ARG A 107 -5.72 3.56 5.00
CA ARG A 107 -5.25 2.41 5.80
C ARG A 107 -3.97 2.72 6.59
N TYR A 108 -3.02 3.42 5.98
CA TYR A 108 -1.81 3.83 6.66
C TYR A 108 -2.07 4.85 7.76
N LYS A 109 -2.95 5.84 7.51
CA LYS A 109 -3.37 6.82 8.52
C LYS A 109 -4.04 6.12 9.70
N ASP A 110 -4.94 5.17 9.43
CA ASP A 110 -5.64 4.39 10.45
C ASP A 110 -4.65 3.57 11.27
N PHE A 111 -3.74 2.85 10.61
CA PHE A 111 -2.67 2.11 11.27
C PHE A 111 -1.77 3.00 12.13
N ASN A 112 -1.43 4.21 11.65
CA ASN A 112 -0.56 5.11 12.39
C ASN A 112 -1.26 5.75 13.61
N GLN A 113 -2.60 5.82 13.60
CA GLN A 113 -3.42 6.27 14.73
C GLN A 113 -3.60 5.18 15.80
N LEU A 114 -3.28 3.91 15.50
CA LEU A 114 -3.42 2.83 16.49
C LEU A 114 -2.46 3.03 17.69
N PRO A 115 -2.87 2.61 18.90
CA PRO A 115 -2.00 2.53 20.07
C PRO A 115 -0.76 1.66 19.82
N ALA A 116 0.33 1.92 20.53
CA ALA A 116 1.58 1.19 20.38
C ALA A 116 1.42 -0.33 20.58
N GLU A 117 0.62 -0.75 21.56
CA GLU A 117 0.32 -2.16 21.82
C GLU A 117 -0.34 -2.85 20.61
N GLN A 118 -1.31 -2.19 19.98
CA GLN A 118 -1.98 -2.74 18.80
C GLN A 118 -1.05 -2.79 17.57
N LYS A 119 -0.15 -1.81 17.43
CA LYS A 119 0.88 -1.83 16.38
C LYS A 119 1.83 -3.02 16.53
N ILE A 120 2.19 -3.39 17.76
CA ILE A 120 3.03 -4.57 18.05
C ILE A 120 2.32 -5.85 17.62
N VAL A 121 1.04 -6.01 17.96
CA VAL A 121 0.25 -7.18 17.56
C VAL A 121 0.15 -7.28 16.03
N VAL A 122 -0.13 -6.18 15.34
CA VAL A 122 -0.17 -6.17 13.87
C VAL A 122 1.19 -6.54 13.26
N LYS A 123 2.29 -6.05 13.84
CA LYS A 123 3.65 -6.39 13.41
C LYS A 123 3.94 -7.88 13.59
N GLN A 124 3.58 -8.46 14.74
CA GLN A 124 3.74 -9.90 15.00
C GLN A 124 2.93 -10.75 14.01
N LYS A 125 1.68 -10.36 13.73
CA LYS A 125 0.85 -11.04 12.71
C LYS A 125 1.48 -10.98 11.33
N TRP A 126 2.06 -9.83 10.99
CA TRP A 126 2.74 -9.64 9.72
C TRP A 126 4.02 -10.49 9.61
N GLU A 127 4.80 -10.57 10.68
CA GLU A 127 6.01 -11.38 10.75
C GLU A 127 5.69 -12.88 10.65
N ALA A 128 4.70 -13.35 11.41
CA ALA A 128 4.18 -14.71 11.29
C ALA A 128 3.73 -15.01 9.85
N TYR A 129 3.00 -14.08 9.23
CA TYR A 129 2.58 -14.20 7.82
C TYR A 129 3.77 -14.26 6.84
N SER A 130 4.78 -13.42 7.06
CA SER A 130 5.93 -13.30 6.15
C SER A 130 6.84 -14.53 6.19
N ASN A 131 6.91 -15.19 7.35
CA ASN A 131 7.74 -16.37 7.60
C ASN A 131 7.11 -17.69 7.12
N LEU A 132 5.83 -17.72 6.72
CA LEU A 132 5.23 -18.94 6.17
C LEU A 132 5.85 -19.35 4.83
N PRO A 133 5.92 -20.66 4.54
CA PRO A 133 6.27 -21.15 3.22
C PRO A 133 5.25 -20.69 2.18
N ASP A 134 5.68 -20.55 0.92
CA ASP A 134 4.86 -19.95 -0.14
C ASP A 134 3.56 -20.73 -0.40
N ASP A 135 3.60 -22.06 -0.27
CA ASP A 135 2.43 -22.93 -0.36
C ASP A 135 1.37 -22.59 0.70
N GLU A 136 1.83 -22.31 1.93
CA GLU A 136 0.93 -22.00 3.03
C GLU A 136 0.45 -20.55 3.00
N LYS A 137 1.28 -19.61 2.52
CA LYS A 137 0.85 -18.24 2.21
C LYS A 137 -0.28 -18.24 1.19
N GLN A 138 -0.21 -19.10 0.17
CA GLN A 138 -1.26 -19.23 -0.83
C GLN A 138 -2.55 -19.78 -0.21
N ARG A 139 -2.45 -20.84 0.61
CA ARG A 139 -3.60 -21.36 1.37
C ARG A 139 -4.25 -20.29 2.24
N VAL A 140 -3.47 -19.45 2.92
CA VAL A 140 -4.01 -18.35 3.75
C VAL A 140 -4.71 -17.29 2.90
N ARG A 141 -4.18 -16.98 1.71
CA ARG A 141 -4.79 -16.02 0.76
C ARG A 141 -6.13 -16.55 0.24
N GLU A 142 -6.22 -17.85 -0.03
CA GLU A 142 -7.43 -18.51 -0.53
C GLU A 142 -8.49 -18.69 0.56
N THR A 143 -8.07 -19.10 1.76
CA THR A 143 -8.99 -19.37 2.88
C THR A 143 -9.37 -18.11 3.68
N GLY A 144 -8.62 -17.01 3.56
CA GLY A 144 -8.82 -15.77 4.32
C GLY A 144 -8.54 -15.88 5.83
N LYS A 145 -8.11 -17.05 6.31
CA LYS A 145 -7.95 -17.37 7.75
C LYS A 145 -6.57 -16.98 8.27
N SER A 146 -6.25 -15.69 8.25
CA SER A 146 -4.97 -15.15 8.76
C SER A 146 -4.86 -15.14 10.30
N THR A 147 -5.96 -15.38 11.02
CA THR A 147 -5.98 -15.47 12.49
C THR A 147 -5.31 -16.73 13.02
N SER A 148 -5.27 -17.80 12.22
CA SER A 148 -4.63 -19.06 12.60
C SER A 148 -3.09 -18.98 12.68
N LEU A 149 -2.49 -17.89 12.19
CA LEU A 149 -1.03 -17.74 12.05
C LEU A 149 -0.32 -17.30 13.34
N LEU A 150 -1.08 -16.82 14.33
CA LEU A 150 -0.55 -16.53 15.67
C LEU A 150 -0.63 -17.75 16.60
N ASN A 151 -1.31 -18.81 16.17
CA ASN A 151 -1.28 -20.07 16.90
C ASN A 151 -0.05 -20.85 16.44
N PRO A 152 0.78 -21.40 17.34
CA PRO A 152 1.87 -22.27 16.94
C PRO A 152 1.29 -23.41 16.09
N PRO A 153 1.98 -23.85 15.02
CA PRO A 153 1.53 -25.01 14.27
C PRO A 153 1.33 -26.17 15.26
N PRO A 154 0.27 -26.98 15.12
CA PRO A 154 0.23 -28.24 15.84
C PRO A 154 1.54 -28.95 15.49
N ARG A 155 2.36 -29.21 16.51
CA ARG A 155 3.62 -29.93 16.39
C ARG A 155 3.28 -31.16 15.56
N LEU A 156 3.78 -31.22 14.33
CA LEU A 156 3.53 -32.35 13.44
C LEU A 156 4.02 -33.58 14.18
N THR A 157 3.07 -34.40 14.64
CA THR A 157 3.35 -35.72 15.16
C THR A 157 4.16 -36.44 14.09
N GLU A 158 5.37 -36.82 14.46
CA GLU A 158 6.28 -37.62 13.65
C GLU A 158 5.57 -38.90 13.17
N PRO A 159 5.84 -39.40 11.96
CA PRO A 159 5.25 -40.63 11.46
C PRO A 159 5.94 -41.82 12.13
N ALA A 160 5.42 -42.28 13.27
CA ALA A 160 5.82 -43.57 13.84
C ALA A 160 5.03 -44.69 13.14
N THR A 161 5.74 -45.37 12.25
CA THR A 161 5.45 -46.71 11.70
C THR A 161 5.02 -47.69 12.80
N ASN A 162 3.99 -48.49 12.50
CA ASN A 162 3.56 -49.76 13.11
C ASN A 162 3.73 -49.93 14.62
N GLU A 163 2.63 -50.05 15.35
CA GLU A 163 2.42 -51.18 16.26
C GLU A 163 0.95 -51.66 16.21
N ILE A 164 0.78 -52.90 15.78
CA ILE A 164 -0.43 -53.69 15.88
C ILE A 164 -0.60 -54.09 17.35
N SER A 165 -1.70 -53.69 17.99
CA SER A 165 -2.17 -54.31 19.24
C SER A 165 -3.64 -53.96 19.53
N PRO A 166 -4.37 -54.78 20.32
CA PRO A 166 -5.48 -55.55 19.80
C PRO A 166 -6.84 -55.10 20.37
N ASN A 167 -7.87 -55.37 19.57
CA ASN A 167 -9.28 -55.54 19.93
C ASN A 167 -9.67 -55.36 21.42
N TRP A 168 -10.47 -54.33 21.71
CA TRP A 168 -11.61 -54.44 22.63
C TRP A 168 -12.75 -53.54 22.15
N PRO A 169 -14.01 -54.01 22.17
CA PRO A 169 -15.10 -53.41 21.41
C PRO A 169 -15.72 -52.19 22.10
N GLU A 170 -16.27 -51.28 21.30
CA GLU A 170 -17.19 -50.23 21.76
C GLU A 170 -18.33 -50.82 22.58
N PRO A 171 -18.65 -50.29 23.78
CA PRO A 171 -19.94 -50.52 24.38
C PRO A 171 -20.92 -49.47 23.85
N ALA A 172 -21.80 -49.95 22.98
CA ALA A 172 -23.01 -49.29 22.58
C ALA A 172 -23.90 -48.97 23.79
N THR A 173 -24.50 -47.77 23.73
CA THR A 173 -25.85 -47.41 24.18
C THR A 173 -26.50 -48.30 25.24
N GLN A 174 -26.53 -47.77 26.47
CA GLN A 174 -27.37 -48.27 27.55
C GLN A 174 -28.87 -48.06 27.23
N PRO A 175 -29.72 -49.06 27.48
CA PRO A 175 -30.97 -48.77 28.18
C PRO A 175 -31.16 -49.72 29.37
N ARG A 176 -31.43 -49.13 30.53
CA ARG A 176 -31.91 -49.84 31.71
C ARG A 176 -33.45 -49.73 31.73
N PRO A 177 -34.15 -50.87 31.76
CA PRO A 177 -35.42 -50.93 32.45
C PRO A 177 -35.48 -52.06 33.51
N GLU A 178 -36.21 -51.73 34.56
CA GLU A 178 -37.08 -52.63 35.34
C GLU A 178 -36.43 -53.59 36.35
N GLU A 179 -36.29 -53.00 37.54
CA GLU A 179 -36.56 -53.52 38.86
C GLU A 179 -37.86 -54.37 38.93
N GLU A 180 -37.74 -55.69 38.96
CA GLU A 180 -38.69 -56.64 39.56
C GLU A 180 -37.95 -58.01 39.59
N ILE A 181 -37.72 -58.73 40.70
CA ILE A 181 -38.67 -59.32 41.66
C ILE A 181 -37.85 -59.78 42.91
N ARG A 182 -38.25 -59.27 44.08
CA ARG A 182 -38.52 -59.98 45.36
C ARG A 182 -37.84 -61.35 45.64
N ASN A 183 -37.06 -61.37 46.74
CA ASN A 183 -36.77 -62.47 47.71
C ASN A 183 -36.16 -63.77 47.10
N ILE A 184 -35.42 -64.65 47.78
CA ILE A 184 -35.61 -65.33 49.06
C ILE A 184 -34.27 -66.06 49.35
N GLU A 185 -33.64 -65.83 50.50
CA GLU A 185 -33.14 -66.82 51.50
C GLU A 185 -32.25 -66.13 52.56
#